data_AF-A0A1F8NTQ3-F1
#
_entry.id   AF-A0A1F8NTQ3-F1
#
_cell.length_a   1.000
_cell.length_b   1.000
_cell.length_c   1.000
_cell.angle_alpha   90.00
_cell.angle_beta   90.00
_cell.angle_gamma   90.00
#
_symmetry.space_group_name_H-M   'P 1'
#
loop_
_entity.id
_entity.type
_entity.pdbx_description
1 polymer ?
#
loop_
_entity_poly.entity_id
_entity_poly.type
_entity_poly.pdbx_seq_one_letter_code
_entity_poly.pdbx_strand_id
1 'polypeptide(L)'
;MDYTEIGFNDFLLRPLEADYTEQVGIESSVSYEQISGSQVKGDVISSLNRQMQIDLENNSFTLSDGNINRVEFGKLSNGNVGLVIRDDQGNSIMEISGNTNIIRSASGALELDFNEERLLIRDQGGTPRVLIGKQVGGF
;
A
#
# COMPACT_ATOMS: atom_id res chain seq x y z
N MET A 1 -49.17 -25.95 15.26
CA MET A 1 -48.29 -24.77 15.37
C MET A 1 -48.82 -23.80 14.35
N ASP A 2 -49.59 -22.82 14.82
CA ASP A 2 -50.27 -21.83 13.98
C ASP A 2 -49.32 -20.64 13.68
N TYR A 3 -49.47 -19.99 12.53
CA TYR A 3 -48.56 -18.90 12.11
C TYR A 3 -48.69 -17.65 12.99
N THR A 4 -49.82 -17.51 13.68
CA THR A 4 -50.06 -16.52 14.73
C THR A 4 -49.22 -16.77 15.99
N GLU A 5 -48.92 -18.03 16.31
CA GLU A 5 -48.10 -18.42 17.49
C GLU A 5 -46.60 -18.07 17.33
N ILE A 6 -46.14 -17.83 16.10
CA ILE A 6 -44.75 -17.40 15.78
C ILE A 6 -44.65 -15.91 15.41
N GLY A 7 -45.73 -15.15 15.61
CA GLY A 7 -45.77 -13.69 15.56
C GLY A 7 -46.09 -13.09 14.20
N PHE A 8 -46.71 -13.84 13.28
CA PHE A 8 -47.23 -13.30 12.03
C PHE A 8 -48.73 -13.00 12.14
N ASN A 9 -49.19 -11.97 11.43
CA ASN A 9 -50.62 -11.70 11.29
C ASN A 9 -51.25 -12.52 10.14
N ASP A 10 -52.57 -12.37 9.95
CA ASP A 10 -53.35 -13.07 8.90
C ASP A 10 -52.90 -12.79 7.46
N PHE A 11 -51.98 -11.83 7.27
CA PHE A 11 -51.35 -11.51 5.99
C PHE A 11 -49.88 -11.97 5.90
N LEU A 12 -49.42 -12.80 6.85
CA LEU A 12 -48.03 -13.26 6.96
C LEU A 12 -47.01 -12.12 7.09
N LEU A 13 -47.42 -11.00 7.68
CA LEU A 13 -46.54 -9.88 8.00
C LEU A 13 -46.32 -9.83 9.52
N ARG A 14 -45.08 -9.56 9.94
CA ARG A 14 -44.76 -9.23 11.33
C ARG A 14 -45.04 -7.74 11.54
N PRO A 15 -45.96 -7.35 12.45
CA PRO A 15 -46.11 -5.96 12.82
C PRO A 15 -44.81 -5.48 13.49
N LEU A 16 -44.19 -4.42 12.96
CA LEU A 16 -43.06 -3.75 13.61
C LEU A 16 -43.58 -3.14 14.91
N GLU A 17 -43.14 -3.65 16.06
CA GLU A 17 -43.25 -2.91 17.31
C GLU A 17 -42.44 -1.62 17.15
N ALA A 18 -43.11 -0.49 17.35
CA ALA A 18 -42.53 0.84 17.23
C ALA A 18 -41.39 1.05 18.24
N ASP A 19 -40.40 1.81 17.78
CA ASP A 19 -39.22 2.30 18.49
C ASP A 19 -38.09 1.29 18.80
N TYR A 20 -37.73 0.48 17.81
CA TYR A 20 -36.30 0.31 17.53
C TYR A 20 -35.77 1.64 17.00
N THR A 21 -34.96 2.33 17.80
CA THR A 21 -34.03 3.29 17.21
C THR A 21 -33.10 2.49 16.31
N GLU A 22 -33.13 2.74 14.99
CA GLU A 22 -31.99 2.42 14.13
C GLU A 22 -30.81 3.26 14.63
N GLN A 23 -30.17 2.80 15.69
CA GLN A 23 -28.75 3.00 15.81
C GLN A 23 -28.19 2.21 14.64
N VAL A 24 -27.77 2.90 13.58
CA VAL A 24 -26.79 2.36 12.63
C VAL A 24 -25.49 2.18 13.43
N GLY A 25 -25.53 1.21 14.34
CA GLY A 25 -24.38 0.62 14.96
C GLY A 25 -23.75 -0.16 13.85
N ILE A 26 -22.57 0.30 13.42
CA ILE A 26 -21.60 -0.57 12.78
C ILE A 26 -21.60 -1.84 13.63
N GLU A 27 -22.08 -2.96 13.09
CA GLU A 27 -22.04 -4.25 13.78
C GLU A 27 -20.57 -4.54 14.11
N SER A 28 -20.18 -4.19 15.34
CA SER A 28 -18.82 -4.27 15.85
C SER A 28 -18.50 -5.68 16.34
N SER A 29 -19.00 -6.70 15.64
CA SER A 29 -18.79 -8.12 15.96
C SER A 29 -17.99 -8.85 14.89
N VAL A 30 -17.62 -8.20 13.78
CA VAL A 30 -16.39 -8.57 13.11
C VAL A 30 -15.28 -8.01 13.98
N SER A 31 -14.77 -8.86 14.89
CA SER A 31 -13.40 -8.74 15.35
C SER A 31 -12.55 -8.70 14.08
N TYR A 32 -12.25 -7.49 13.57
CA TYR A 32 -10.98 -7.32 12.89
C TYR A 32 -9.99 -7.91 13.87
N GLU A 33 -9.36 -9.03 13.52
CA GLU A 33 -8.19 -9.50 14.25
C GLU A 33 -7.35 -8.26 14.46
N GLN A 34 -7.37 -7.74 15.69
CA GLN A 34 -6.71 -6.47 16.00
C GLN A 34 -5.28 -6.71 15.57
N ILE A 35 -4.81 -5.94 14.59
CA ILE A 35 -3.38 -5.87 14.31
C ILE A 35 -2.78 -5.35 15.61
N SER A 36 -2.33 -6.29 16.45
CA SER A 36 -1.87 -6.01 17.79
C SER A 36 -0.71 -5.04 17.67
N GLY A 37 -0.87 -3.85 18.25
CA GLY A 37 0.14 -2.80 18.15
C GLY A 37 -0.09 -1.74 17.06
N SER A 38 -1.33 -1.54 16.59
CA SER A 38 -1.68 -0.40 15.72
C SER A 38 -2.32 0.75 16.49
N GLN A 39 -1.89 1.98 16.20
CA GLN A 39 -2.56 3.24 16.58
C GLN A 39 -3.30 3.76 15.36
N VAL A 40 -4.57 4.13 15.51
CA VAL A 40 -5.35 4.82 14.46
C VAL A 40 -5.56 6.26 14.92
N LYS A 41 -5.11 7.23 14.12
CA LYS A 41 -5.28 8.66 14.38
C LYS A 41 -5.68 9.38 13.09
N GLY A 42 -6.95 9.79 13.00
CA GLY A 42 -7.49 10.32 11.75
C GLY A 42 -7.39 9.27 10.65
N ASP A 43 -6.86 9.67 9.49
CA ASP A 43 -6.68 8.80 8.31
C ASP A 43 -5.36 7.99 8.33
N VAL A 44 -4.67 7.96 9.48
CA VAL A 44 -3.37 7.30 9.63
C VAL A 44 -3.46 6.10 10.57
N ILE A 45 -2.99 4.95 10.09
CA ILE A 45 -2.79 3.71 10.88
C ILE A 45 -1.28 3.49 11.01
N SER A 46 -0.76 3.41 12.24
CA SER A 46 0.68 3.24 12.48
C SER A 46 0.99 2.17 13.51
N SER A 47 2.14 1.52 13.42
CA SER A 47 2.64 0.67 14.51
C SER A 47 2.88 1.49 15.80
N LEU A 48 2.93 0.84 16.97
CA LEU A 48 3.17 1.51 18.27
C LEU A 48 4.46 2.36 18.28
N ASN A 49 5.51 1.88 17.62
CA ASN A 49 6.80 2.57 17.49
C ASN A 49 6.86 3.51 16.26
N ARG A 50 5.76 3.64 15.51
CA ARG A 50 5.61 4.46 14.30
C ARG A 50 6.59 4.14 13.16
N GLN A 51 7.20 2.97 13.19
CA GLN A 51 8.06 2.50 12.11
C GLN A 51 7.28 2.04 10.89
N MET A 52 6.02 1.65 11.03
CA MET A 52 5.13 1.35 9.91
C MET A 52 3.95 2.31 9.95
N GLN A 53 3.59 2.86 8.79
CA GLN A 53 2.47 3.78 8.65
C GLN A 53 1.72 3.52 7.34
N ILE A 54 0.40 3.51 7.42
CA ILE A 54 -0.55 3.60 6.31
C ILE A 54 -1.24 4.94 6.45
N ASP A 55 -1.14 5.78 5.43
CA ASP A 55 -1.83 7.06 5.32
C ASP A 55 -2.87 6.95 4.21
N LEU A 56 -4.14 6.90 4.61
CA LEU A 56 -5.29 6.70 3.71
C LEU A 56 -5.66 8.00 2.97
N GLU A 57 -5.37 9.17 3.55
CA GLU A 57 -5.59 10.47 2.88
C GLU A 57 -4.62 10.62 1.71
N ASN A 58 -3.36 10.27 1.93
CA ASN A 58 -2.32 10.37 0.91
C ASN A 58 -2.19 9.12 0.05
N ASN A 59 -2.91 8.03 0.35
CA ASN A 59 -2.81 6.73 -0.34
C ASN A 59 -1.36 6.19 -0.34
N SER A 60 -0.72 6.19 0.83
CA SER A 60 0.68 5.79 0.97
C SER A 60 0.90 4.79 2.11
N PHE A 61 1.88 3.92 1.94
CA PHE A 61 2.42 3.02 2.95
C PHE A 61 3.92 3.31 3.11
N THR A 62 4.40 3.41 4.35
CA THR A 62 5.81 3.63 4.64
C THR A 62 6.31 2.70 5.74
N LEU A 63 7.52 2.17 5.56
CA LEU A 63 8.30 1.49 6.59
C LEU A 63 9.59 2.27 6.84
N SER A 64 9.87 2.61 8.09
CA SER A 64 11.04 3.36 8.55
C SER A 64 11.83 2.57 9.59
N ASP A 65 13.15 2.75 9.61
CA ASP A 65 14.01 2.27 10.70
C ASP A 65 14.10 3.25 11.89
N GLY A 66 13.32 4.34 11.84
CA GLY A 66 13.34 5.44 12.81
C GLY A 66 14.12 6.67 12.34
N ASN A 67 15.00 6.53 11.34
CA ASN A 67 15.77 7.63 10.77
C ASN A 67 15.37 7.93 9.32
N ILE A 68 15.16 6.88 8.52
CA ILE A 68 14.84 6.97 7.10
C ILE A 68 13.65 6.08 6.74
N ASN A 69 12.90 6.45 5.70
CA ASN A 69 11.88 5.57 5.11
C ASN A 69 12.58 4.54 4.21
N ARG A 70 12.65 3.30 4.69
CA ARG A 70 13.23 2.15 4.01
C ARG A 70 12.38 1.67 2.86
N VAL A 71 11.07 1.69 3.03
CA VAL A 71 10.12 1.28 2.01
C VAL A 71 9.04 2.35 1.92
N GLU A 72 8.72 2.79 0.72
CA GLU A 72 7.56 3.60 0.41
C GLU A 72 6.77 2.93 -0.71
N PHE A 73 5.46 2.79 -0.55
CA PHE A 73 4.57 2.22 -1.54
C PHE A 73 3.29 3.06 -1.66
N GLY A 74 2.70 3.10 -2.85
CA GLY A 74 1.52 3.90 -3.14
C GLY A 74 1.93 5.26 -3.69
N LYS A 75 1.25 6.34 -3.27
CA LYS A 75 1.62 7.70 -3.68
C LYS A 75 2.91 8.13 -3.00
N LEU A 76 3.95 8.30 -3.81
CA LEU A 76 5.27 8.74 -3.39
C LEU A 76 5.31 10.27 -3.22
N SER A 77 6.32 10.77 -2.50
CA SER A 77 6.52 12.21 -2.27
C SER A 77 6.69 13.04 -3.56
N ASN A 78 7.13 12.42 -4.66
CA ASN A 78 7.22 13.05 -5.98
C ASN A 78 5.87 13.08 -6.74
N GLY A 79 4.79 12.60 -6.12
CA GLY A 79 3.44 12.55 -6.69
C GLY A 79 3.14 11.32 -7.55
N ASN A 80 4.15 10.53 -7.92
CA ASN A 80 3.95 9.29 -8.67
C ASN A 80 3.40 8.19 -7.77
N VAL A 81 2.70 7.23 -8.36
CA VAL A 81 2.38 5.97 -7.69
C VAL A 81 3.50 4.97 -7.97
N GLY A 82 4.03 4.32 -6.94
CA GLY A 82 5.12 3.37 -7.11
C GLY A 82 5.60 2.71 -5.82
N LEU A 83 6.81 2.16 -5.89
CA LEU A 83 7.56 1.51 -4.83
C LEU A 83 8.98 2.08 -4.81
N VAL A 84 9.46 2.50 -3.65
CA VAL A 84 10.85 2.90 -3.41
C VAL A 84 11.40 2.08 -2.25
N ILE A 85 12.60 1.52 -2.42
CA ILE A 85 13.34 0.81 -1.37
C ILE A 85 14.71 1.45 -1.21
N ARG A 86 15.11 1.72 0.04
CA ARG A 86 16.38 2.36 0.40
C ARG A 86 17.29 1.50 1.28
N ASP A 87 18.59 1.65 1.07
CA ASP A 87 19.63 1.11 1.97
C ASP A 87 19.71 1.88 3.29
N ASP A 88 20.70 1.57 4.13
CA ASP A 88 20.86 2.15 5.48
C ASP A 88 21.44 3.55 5.50
N GLN A 89 21.93 4.03 4.36
CA GLN A 89 22.39 5.38 4.16
C GLN A 89 21.32 6.25 3.48
N GLY A 90 20.18 5.66 3.09
CA GLY A 90 19.08 6.35 2.43
C GLY A 90 19.19 6.41 0.91
N ASN A 91 20.10 5.67 0.28
CA ASN A 91 20.17 5.58 -1.17
C ASN A 91 19.09 4.64 -1.71
N SER A 92 18.44 5.03 -2.81
CA SER A 92 17.44 4.20 -3.48
C SER A 92 18.10 3.02 -4.21
N ILE A 93 17.83 1.81 -3.74
CA ILE A 93 18.26 0.55 -4.36
C ILE A 93 17.20 -0.03 -5.29
N MET A 94 15.95 0.43 -5.17
CA MET A 94 14.86 0.09 -6.08
C MET A 94 13.89 1.25 -6.16
N GLU A 95 13.52 1.61 -7.38
CA GLU A 95 12.45 2.55 -7.67
C GLU A 95 11.64 2.02 -8.84
N ILE A 96 10.37 1.71 -8.60
CA ILE A 96 9.42 1.25 -9.62
C ILE A 96 8.23 2.19 -9.56
N SER A 97 8.03 2.98 -10.60
CA SER A 97 6.98 3.98 -10.70
C SER A 97 6.60 4.20 -12.16
N GLY A 98 5.57 5.01 -12.41
CA GLY A 98 5.15 5.35 -13.77
C GLY A 98 6.26 5.96 -14.66
N ASN A 99 7.31 6.54 -14.07
CA ASN A 99 8.38 7.21 -14.82
C ASN A 99 9.76 6.52 -14.70
N THR A 100 9.94 5.65 -13.72
CA THR A 100 11.25 5.09 -13.35
C THR A 100 11.08 3.63 -12.97
N ASN A 101 11.80 2.72 -13.62
CA ASN A 101 11.92 1.33 -13.17
C ASN A 101 13.40 0.95 -13.10
N ILE A 102 13.99 1.13 -11.92
CA ILE A 102 15.41 0.95 -11.68
C ILE A 102 15.63 0.05 -10.47
N ILE A 103 16.58 -0.89 -10.60
CA ILE A 103 17.14 -1.69 -9.51
C ILE A 103 18.65 -1.48 -9.49
N ARG A 104 19.22 -1.21 -8.31
CA ARG A 104 20.66 -1.00 -8.11
C ARG A 104 21.22 -2.03 -7.15
N SER A 105 22.46 -2.46 -7.39
CA SER A 105 23.21 -3.18 -6.36
C SER A 105 23.47 -2.26 -5.17
N ALA A 106 23.62 -2.83 -3.97
CA ALA A 106 23.90 -2.04 -2.75
C ALA A 106 25.16 -1.17 -2.88
N SER A 107 26.14 -1.59 -3.69
CA SER A 107 27.35 -0.80 -3.97
C SER A 107 27.18 0.28 -5.05
N GLY A 108 26.03 0.33 -5.72
CA GLY A 108 25.82 1.16 -6.92
C GLY A 108 26.64 0.72 -8.14
N ALA A 109 27.35 -0.41 -8.06
CA ALA A 109 28.21 -0.90 -9.14
C ALA A 109 27.44 -1.35 -10.38
N LEU A 110 26.16 -1.71 -10.21
CA LEU A 110 25.29 -2.17 -11.28
C LEU A 110 23.91 -1.53 -11.14
N GLU A 111 23.40 -1.03 -12.25
CA GLU A 111 22.04 -0.51 -12.39
C GLU A 111 21.31 -1.29 -13.49
N LEU A 112 20.07 -1.68 -13.21
CA LEU A 112 19.17 -2.34 -14.15
C LEU A 112 17.96 -1.43 -14.35
N ASP A 113 17.81 -0.92 -15.57
CA ASP A 113 16.78 0.01 -16.03
C ASP A 113 15.93 -0.71 -17.08
N PHE A 114 14.61 -0.68 -16.90
CA PHE A 114 13.71 -1.39 -17.80
C PHE A 114 12.42 -0.62 -18.08
N ASN A 115 11.85 -0.87 -19.25
CA ASN A 115 10.53 -0.39 -19.63
C ASN A 115 9.88 -1.39 -20.59
N GLU A 116 8.78 -1.01 -21.22
CA GLU A 116 8.01 -1.85 -22.13
C GLU A 116 8.81 -2.27 -23.38
N GLU A 117 9.86 -1.53 -23.74
CA GLU A 117 10.62 -1.71 -24.98
C GLU A 117 12.02 -2.30 -24.78
N ARG A 118 12.59 -2.20 -23.56
CA ARG A 118 13.98 -2.63 -23.30
C ARG A 118 14.27 -3.01 -21.86
N LEU A 119 15.34 -3.79 -21.73
CA LEU A 119 16.10 -4.02 -20.50
C LEU A 119 17.54 -3.54 -20.73
N LEU A 120 18.04 -2.69 -19.84
CA LEU A 120 19.36 -2.08 -19.92
C LEU A 120 20.10 -2.24 -18.59
N ILE A 121 21.31 -2.81 -18.64
CA ILE A 121 22.19 -2.92 -17.49
C ILE A 121 23.38 -1.99 -17.70
N ARG A 122 23.65 -1.12 -16.73
CA ARG A 122 24.78 -0.19 -16.71
C ARG A 122 25.71 -0.52 -15.54
N ASP A 123 26.98 -0.16 -15.70
CA ASP A 123 27.90 -0.09 -14.56
C ASP A 123 27.80 1.25 -13.82
N GLN A 124 28.60 1.41 -12.77
CA GLN A 124 28.68 2.63 -11.97
C GLN A 124 29.00 3.90 -12.78
N GLY A 125 29.68 3.77 -13.91
CA GLY A 125 30.00 4.89 -14.81
C GLY A 125 28.86 5.24 -15.77
N GLY A 126 27.71 4.57 -15.65
CA GLY A 126 26.60 4.69 -16.59
C GLY A 126 26.84 3.98 -17.92
N THR A 127 27.96 3.24 -18.06
CA THR A 127 28.29 2.56 -19.32
C THR A 127 27.39 1.35 -19.49
N PRO A 128 26.63 1.25 -20.60
CA PRO A 128 25.84 0.06 -20.88
C PRO A 128 26.71 -1.18 -21.02
N ARG A 129 26.34 -2.25 -20.32
CA ARG A 129 26.99 -3.56 -20.37
C ARG A 129 26.10 -4.61 -21.03
N VAL A 130 24.78 -4.48 -20.88
CA VAL A 130 23.79 -5.33 -21.53
C VAL A 130 22.63 -4.47 -22.00
N LEU A 131 22.19 -4.69 -23.24
CA LEU A 131 20.95 -4.14 -23.76
C LEU A 131 20.18 -5.26 -24.45
N ILE A 132 18.94 -5.46 -24.04
CA ILE A 132 17.99 -6.36 -24.70
C ILE A 132 16.77 -5.53 -25.08
N GLY A 133 16.34 -5.64 -26.34
CA GLY A 133 15.21 -4.86 -26.86
C GLY A 133 15.66 -3.62 -27.64
N LYS A 134 14.80 -2.61 -27.67
CA LYS A 134 14.96 -1.44 -28.54
C LYS A 134 16.12 -0.54 -28.08
N GLN A 135 17.00 -0.20 -29.02
CA GLN A 135 18.02 0.82 -28.84
C GLN A 135 17.54 2.15 -29.41
N VAL A 136 17.55 3.21 -28.60
CA VAL A 136 17.28 4.58 -29.04
C VAL A 136 18.54 5.41 -28.78
N GLY A 137 19.32 5.71 -29.83
CA GLY A 137 20.58 6.46 -29.73
C GLY A 137 21.81 5.61 -29.36
N GLY A 138 22.97 5.95 -29.94
CA GLY A 138 24.26 5.23 -29.77
C GLY A 138 24.94 5.50 -28.43
N PHE A 139 25.85 4.58 -28.04
CA PHE A 139 26.56 4.55 -26.76
C PHE A 139 27.47 5.75 -26.52
#